data_AF-A0A194XAC3-F1
#
_entry.id   AF-A0A194XAC3-F1
#
_cell.length_a   1.000
_cell.length_b   1.000
_cell.length_c   1.000
_cell.angle_alpha   90.00
_cell.angle_beta   90.00
_cell.angle_gamma   90.00
#
_symmetry.space_group_name_H-M   'P 1'
#
loop_
_entity.id
_entity.type
_entity.pdbx_description
1 polymer ?
#
loop_
_entity_poly.entity_id
_entity_poly.type
_entity_poly.pdbx_seq_one_letter_code
_entity_poly.pdbx_strand_id
1 'polypeptide(L)'
;MSSLSYSSRDTSTFSQTASSTSASSTSNSASEVSTTLFPSEFGFYRFSSSSTVALTTKDPSPFASIQSNSGFRSKPDLTFYQGRNKWYRQLASAQFVGPEGKPHITLGSTRYGAAPTEKVECEGFFRVSHHFSLYLNSVRYREHFQWSECSHAELKGFGIGHSSGMKLVRMKTGEVVVVYAKVSCAVKKIGKMRFLEVELGNEFQVMAVMSLIAIF
;
A
#
# COMPACT_ATOMS: atom_id res chain seq x y z
N MET A 1 -46.97 35.37 52.41
CA MET A 1 -48.21 34.59 52.49
C MET A 1 -48.31 33.85 51.16
N SER A 2 -48.15 32.55 51.01
CA SER A 2 -48.46 31.44 51.91
C SER A 2 -47.49 30.27 51.71
N SER A 3 -47.18 29.61 52.82
CA SER A 3 -46.53 28.32 52.95
C SER A 3 -47.48 27.16 52.64
N LEU A 4 -46.91 25.93 52.61
CA LEU A 4 -47.48 24.58 52.75
C LEU A 4 -47.24 23.72 51.49
N SER A 5 -46.92 22.42 51.53
CA SER A 5 -46.30 21.53 52.51
C SER A 5 -46.22 20.15 51.84
N TYR A 6 -45.15 19.43 52.18
CA TYR A 6 -44.92 17.98 52.16
C TYR A 6 -46.09 17.01 51.86
N SER A 7 -45.85 15.99 51.04
CA SER A 7 -46.33 14.63 51.31
C SER A 7 -45.42 13.58 50.65
N SER A 8 -45.29 12.44 51.34
CA SER A 8 -44.27 11.40 51.21
C SER A 8 -44.88 10.04 50.86
N ARG A 9 -44.02 9.15 50.32
CA ARG A 9 -44.10 7.66 50.24
C ARG A 9 -45.13 7.13 49.21
N ASP A 10 -44.87 6.06 48.47
CA ASP A 10 -44.46 4.73 48.92
C ASP A 10 -43.50 3.96 47.99
N THR A 11 -42.73 3.11 48.67
CA THR A 11 -41.97 1.94 48.23
C THR A 11 -42.83 0.86 47.58
N SER A 12 -42.37 0.30 46.46
CA SER A 12 -42.66 -1.10 46.11
C SER A 12 -41.43 -1.80 45.56
N THR A 13 -40.91 -2.69 46.39
CA THR A 13 -39.95 -3.74 46.12
C THR A 13 -40.52 -4.71 45.09
N PHE A 14 -39.82 -4.94 43.98
CA PHE A 14 -40.08 -6.10 43.14
C PHE A 14 -38.78 -6.88 42.93
N SER A 15 -38.65 -7.98 43.66
CA SER A 15 -37.66 -9.01 43.43
C SER A 15 -38.05 -9.80 42.19
N GLN A 16 -37.17 -9.88 41.19
CA GLN A 16 -37.22 -10.96 40.20
C GLN A 16 -35.90 -11.73 40.17
N THR A 17 -36.09 -12.97 40.57
CA THR A 17 -35.36 -14.22 40.47
C THR A 17 -34.42 -14.32 39.27
N ALA A 18 -33.24 -14.88 39.57
CA ALA A 18 -32.20 -15.27 38.64
C ALA A 18 -32.71 -16.15 37.47
N SER A 19 -32.16 -15.88 36.29
CA SER A 19 -32.02 -16.86 35.21
C SER A 19 -30.63 -16.68 34.63
N SER A 20 -29.68 -17.44 35.18
CA SER A 20 -28.32 -17.59 34.69
C SER A 20 -28.36 -18.40 33.39
N THR A 21 -28.56 -17.72 32.27
CA THR A 21 -28.22 -18.27 30.95
C THR A 21 -26.75 -17.96 30.71
N SER A 22 -25.90 -18.93 31.03
CA SER A 22 -24.48 -18.95 30.68
C SER A 22 -24.37 -18.98 29.15
N ALA A 23 -24.49 -17.83 28.51
CA ALA A 23 -24.07 -17.67 27.13
C ALA A 23 -22.55 -17.78 27.13
N SER A 24 -22.06 -18.99 26.88
CA SER A 24 -20.69 -19.26 26.47
C SER A 24 -20.40 -18.40 25.25
N SER A 25 -19.90 -17.20 25.50
CA SER A 25 -19.30 -16.32 24.52
C SER A 25 -17.96 -16.98 24.21
N THR A 26 -18.01 -17.99 23.34
CA THR A 26 -16.84 -18.49 22.64
C THR A 26 -16.33 -17.30 21.85
N SER A 27 -15.40 -16.56 22.46
CA SER A 27 -14.57 -15.58 21.78
C SER A 27 -13.76 -16.35 20.75
N ASN A 28 -14.36 -16.59 19.58
CA ASN A 28 -13.64 -16.88 18.37
C ASN A 28 -12.91 -15.59 18.00
N SER A 29 -11.80 -15.33 18.69
CA SER A 29 -10.68 -14.58 18.14
C SER A 29 -10.16 -15.41 16.96
N ALA A 30 -10.91 -15.35 15.86
CA ALA A 30 -10.41 -15.68 14.55
C ALA A 30 -9.28 -14.67 14.33
N SER A 31 -8.04 -15.12 14.53
CA SER A 31 -6.86 -14.43 14.05
C SER A 31 -7.13 -14.11 12.59
N GLU A 32 -7.46 -12.85 12.29
CA GLU A 32 -7.54 -12.36 10.92
C GLU A 32 -6.15 -12.58 10.34
N VAL A 33 -5.96 -13.69 9.62
CA VAL A 33 -4.76 -13.93 8.84
C VAL A 33 -4.76 -12.84 7.79
N SER A 34 -4.00 -11.78 8.06
CA SER A 34 -3.85 -10.64 7.16
C SER A 34 -3.33 -11.17 5.85
N THR A 35 -4.24 -11.32 4.88
CA THR A 35 -3.90 -11.83 3.56
C THR A 35 -3.11 -10.73 2.87
N THR A 36 -1.81 -10.97 2.67
CA THR A 36 -0.91 -10.02 2.03
C THR A 36 -1.37 -9.78 0.60
N LEU A 37 -1.57 -8.52 0.23
CA LEU A 37 -2.03 -8.16 -1.12
C LEU A 37 -1.04 -8.59 -2.20
N PHE A 38 0.25 -8.55 -1.88
CA PHE A 38 1.32 -8.96 -2.76
C PHE A 38 2.03 -10.21 -2.25
N PRO A 39 2.42 -11.12 -3.15
CA PRO A 39 3.44 -12.12 -2.88
C PRO A 39 4.75 -11.45 -2.46
N SER A 40 5.57 -12.15 -1.66
CA SER A 40 6.88 -11.63 -1.23
C SER A 40 7.80 -11.30 -2.41
N GLU A 41 7.64 -11.97 -3.55
CA GLU A 41 8.39 -11.73 -4.78
C GLU A 41 7.49 -11.85 -6.02
N PHE A 42 7.62 -10.90 -6.95
CA PHE A 42 6.91 -10.90 -8.22
C PHE A 42 7.66 -10.12 -9.31
N GLY A 43 7.26 -10.31 -10.56
CA GLY A 43 7.81 -9.62 -11.72
C GLY A 43 6.83 -8.60 -12.32
N PHE A 44 7.41 -7.62 -13.01
CA PHE A 44 6.70 -6.62 -13.80
C PHE A 44 6.81 -7.02 -15.28
N TYR A 45 5.67 -7.10 -15.96
CA TYR A 45 5.57 -7.55 -17.33
C TYR A 45 4.80 -6.54 -18.16
N ARG A 46 5.39 -6.07 -19.26
CA ARG A 46 4.72 -5.21 -20.22
C ARG A 46 3.84 -6.06 -21.15
N PHE A 47 2.57 -5.73 -21.25
CA PHE A 47 1.64 -6.39 -22.17
C PHE A 47 1.53 -5.61 -23.49
N SER A 48 2.21 -6.10 -24.54
CA SER A 48 2.08 -5.59 -25.92
C SER A 48 2.24 -4.06 -26.06
N SER A 49 1.71 -3.47 -27.13
CA SER A 49 1.56 -2.02 -27.37
C SER A 49 0.67 -1.28 -26.37
N SER A 50 0.13 -1.97 -25.36
CA SER A 50 -0.71 -1.34 -24.36
C SER A 50 0.15 -0.62 -23.32
N SER A 51 -0.38 0.47 -22.78
CA SER A 51 0.18 1.18 -21.64
C SER A 51 -0.04 0.42 -20.32
N THR A 52 -0.01 -0.93 -20.34
CA THR A 52 -0.31 -1.78 -19.18
C THR A 52 0.92 -2.55 -18.71
N VAL A 53 1.18 -2.48 -17.41
CA VAL A 53 2.16 -3.30 -16.68
C VAL A 53 1.41 -4.29 -15.81
N ALA A 54 1.66 -5.57 -16.02
CA ALA A 54 1.07 -6.66 -15.25
C ALA A 54 2.04 -7.17 -14.19
N LEU A 55 1.51 -7.51 -13.02
CA LEU A 55 2.27 -8.05 -11.89
C LEU A 55 1.95 -9.53 -11.75
N THR A 56 2.97 -10.38 -11.82
CA THR A 56 2.81 -11.85 -11.77
C THR A 56 3.97 -12.52 -11.03
N THR A 57 3.69 -13.61 -10.32
CA THR A 57 4.70 -14.46 -9.67
C THR A 57 5.31 -15.45 -10.66
N LYS A 58 4.45 -16.10 -11.45
CA LYS A 58 4.76 -17.05 -12.52
C LYS A 58 3.64 -16.93 -13.57
N ASP A 59 4.00 -16.68 -14.83
CA ASP A 59 3.07 -16.54 -15.97
C ASP A 59 2.10 -17.75 -16.04
N PRO A 60 0.81 -17.63 -16.49
CA PRO A 60 0.24 -16.56 -17.32
C PRO A 60 -0.84 -15.65 -16.68
N SER A 61 -1.10 -15.75 -15.38
CA SER A 61 -2.20 -15.01 -14.73
C SER A 61 -1.70 -13.90 -13.79
N PRO A 62 -1.69 -12.63 -14.22
CA PRO A 62 -1.33 -11.54 -13.33
C PRO A 62 -2.37 -11.35 -12.22
N PHE A 63 -1.88 -11.15 -11.00
CA PHE A 63 -2.72 -10.89 -9.83
C PHE A 63 -3.09 -9.40 -9.72
N ALA A 64 -2.34 -8.53 -10.39
CA ALA A 64 -2.60 -7.10 -10.43
C ALA A 64 -2.09 -6.46 -11.72
N SER A 65 -2.59 -5.27 -12.05
CA SER A 65 -2.19 -4.54 -13.26
C SER A 65 -2.23 -3.03 -13.04
N ILE A 66 -1.27 -2.35 -13.64
CA ILE A 66 -1.12 -0.91 -13.65
C ILE A 66 -1.38 -0.47 -15.09
N GLN A 67 -2.37 0.39 -15.29
CA GLN A 67 -2.70 0.98 -16.58
C GLN A 67 -2.27 2.44 -16.58
N SER A 68 -1.61 2.85 -17.65
CA SER A 68 -1.33 4.24 -17.94
C SER A 68 -2.45 4.78 -18.82
N ASN A 69 -3.11 5.83 -18.33
CA ASN A 69 -4.17 6.52 -19.04
C ASN A 69 -3.53 7.55 -19.96
N SER A 70 -3.58 7.27 -21.27
CA SER A 70 -2.99 8.14 -22.29
C SER A 70 -3.73 9.48 -22.35
N GLY A 71 -3.01 10.57 -22.06
CA GLY A 71 -3.35 11.93 -22.45
C GLY A 71 -2.13 12.59 -23.10
N PHE A 72 -2.28 13.76 -23.71
CA PHE A 72 -1.21 14.52 -24.37
C PHE A 72 -0.13 15.09 -23.40
N ARG A 73 0.04 14.49 -22.22
CA ARG A 73 1.00 14.93 -21.19
C ARG A 73 2.32 14.20 -21.33
N SER A 74 3.40 14.85 -20.89
CA SER A 74 4.75 14.28 -20.83
C SER A 74 4.83 13.04 -19.92
N LYS A 75 3.96 12.96 -18.90
CA LYS A 75 3.77 11.77 -18.05
C LYS A 75 2.29 11.43 -17.95
N PRO A 76 1.87 10.20 -18.34
CA PRO A 76 0.47 9.78 -18.26
C PRO A 76 0.11 9.39 -16.82
N ASP A 77 -1.14 9.67 -16.41
CA ASP A 77 -1.65 9.22 -15.12
C ASP A 77 -1.70 7.68 -15.05
N LEU A 78 -1.51 7.13 -13.86
CA LEU A 78 -1.50 5.68 -13.63
C LEU A 78 -2.70 5.28 -12.79
N THR A 79 -3.28 4.13 -13.09
CA THR A 79 -4.30 3.48 -12.25
C THR A 79 -3.91 2.05 -11.98
N PHE A 80 -3.97 1.64 -10.72
CA PHE A 80 -3.59 0.31 -10.28
C PHE A 80 -4.80 -0.49 -9.82
N TYR A 81 -4.93 -1.70 -10.36
CA TYR A 81 -6.07 -2.58 -10.16
C TYR A 81 -5.65 -3.92 -9.55
N GLN A 82 -6.47 -4.44 -8.63
CA GLN A 82 -6.35 -5.78 -8.05
C GLN A 82 -6.89 -6.84 -9.02
N GLY A 83 -6.24 -6.97 -10.17
CA GLY A 83 -6.56 -7.95 -11.19
C GLY A 83 -6.01 -7.55 -12.54
N ARG A 84 -6.55 -8.16 -13.60
CA ARG A 84 -5.95 -8.09 -14.95
C ARG A 84 -6.31 -6.83 -15.73
N ASN A 85 -7.36 -6.12 -15.33
CA ASN A 85 -7.89 -4.98 -16.07
C ASN A 85 -8.73 -4.04 -15.17
N LYS A 86 -9.27 -2.98 -15.78
CA LYS A 86 -10.07 -1.93 -15.13
C LYS A 86 -11.40 -2.37 -14.52
N TRP A 87 -11.86 -3.58 -14.81
CA TRP A 87 -13.10 -4.11 -14.22
C TRP A 87 -12.90 -4.61 -12.79
N TYR A 88 -11.64 -4.72 -12.35
CA TYR A 88 -11.29 -5.10 -10.98
C TYR A 88 -11.20 -3.89 -10.06
N ARG A 89 -11.16 -4.15 -8.74
CA ARG A 89 -11.02 -3.12 -7.71
C ARG A 89 -9.78 -2.25 -7.96
N GLN A 90 -9.98 -0.94 -8.05
CA GLN A 90 -8.89 0.02 -8.04
C GLN A 90 -8.25 0.10 -6.64
N LEU A 91 -6.93 -0.09 -6.61
CA LEU A 91 -6.10 -0.04 -5.41
C LEU A 91 -5.42 1.31 -5.22
N ALA A 92 -5.08 2.01 -6.30
CA ALA A 92 -4.47 3.33 -6.25
C ALA A 92 -4.53 4.03 -7.62
N SER A 93 -4.24 5.33 -7.63
CA SER A 93 -3.93 6.10 -8.83
C SER A 93 -2.78 7.06 -8.59
N ALA A 94 -1.93 7.28 -9.60
CA ALA A 94 -0.93 8.34 -9.60
C ALA A 94 -1.31 9.41 -10.61
N GLN A 95 -1.36 10.66 -10.16
CA GLN A 95 -1.59 11.82 -11.02
C GLN A 95 -0.31 12.65 -11.12
N PHE A 96 0.04 13.07 -12.34
CA PHE A 96 1.21 13.91 -12.57
C PHE A 96 0.77 15.36 -12.74
N VAL A 97 0.96 16.15 -11.68
CA VAL A 97 0.50 17.54 -11.60
C VAL A 97 1.67 18.50 -11.79
N GLY A 98 1.43 19.57 -12.56
CA GLY A 98 2.39 20.66 -12.76
C GLY A 98 3.51 20.34 -13.77
N PRO A 99 4.35 21.34 -14.08
CA PRO A 99 5.42 21.23 -15.07
C PRO A 99 6.54 20.27 -14.65
N GLU A 100 6.75 20.10 -13.34
CA GLU A 100 7.77 19.19 -12.79
C GLU A 100 7.35 17.71 -12.90
N GLY A 101 6.06 17.43 -13.15
CA GLY A 101 5.56 16.06 -13.26
C GLY A 101 5.84 15.22 -12.01
N LYS A 102 5.64 15.81 -10.82
CA LYS A 102 5.78 15.11 -9.54
C LYS A 102 4.54 14.22 -9.31
N PRO A 103 4.69 12.93 -8.97
CA PRO A 103 3.56 12.05 -8.77
C PRO A 103 2.82 12.35 -7.46
N HIS A 104 1.50 12.47 -7.55
CA HIS A 104 0.58 12.44 -6.41
C HIS A 104 -0.14 11.10 -6.42
N ILE A 105 0.16 10.23 -5.47
CA ILE A 105 -0.40 8.88 -5.39
C ILE A 105 -1.55 8.89 -4.39
N THR A 106 -2.73 8.55 -4.87
CA THR A 106 -3.94 8.39 -4.07
C THR A 106 -4.20 6.90 -3.89
N LEU A 107 -4.21 6.42 -2.65
CA LEU A 107 -4.57 5.03 -2.36
C LEU A 107 -6.10 4.88 -2.42
N GLY A 108 -6.58 3.75 -2.93
CA GLY A 108 -8.02 3.45 -3.01
C GLY A 108 -8.67 3.46 -1.62
N SER A 109 -10.01 3.56 -1.59
CA SER A 109 -10.79 3.72 -0.35
C SER A 109 -10.27 2.82 0.77
N THR A 110 -9.75 3.46 1.82
CA THR A 110 -9.39 2.78 3.06
C THR A 110 -10.66 2.52 3.85
N ARG A 111 -10.63 1.58 4.80
CA ARG A 111 -11.78 1.32 5.70
C ARG A 111 -12.12 2.52 6.61
N TYR A 112 -11.30 3.57 6.63
CA TYR A 112 -11.30 4.61 7.66
C TYR A 112 -11.55 6.04 7.12
N GLY A 113 -11.96 6.21 5.86
CA GLY A 113 -12.37 7.52 5.34
C GLY A 113 -11.81 7.85 3.96
N ALA A 114 -11.52 9.13 3.74
CA ALA A 114 -11.00 9.64 2.48
C ALA A 114 -9.73 8.90 2.05
N ALA A 115 -9.61 8.68 0.74
CA ALA A 115 -8.44 8.10 0.11
C ALA A 115 -7.20 8.94 0.42
N PRO A 116 -6.19 8.43 1.15
CA PRO A 116 -5.00 9.20 1.45
C PRO A 116 -4.22 9.47 0.16
N THR A 117 -3.86 10.73 -0.04
CA THR A 117 -3.04 11.18 -1.17
C THR A 117 -1.67 11.58 -0.65
N GLU A 118 -0.63 10.93 -1.14
CA GLU A 118 0.75 11.17 -0.77
C GLU A 118 1.55 11.64 -1.99
N LYS A 119 2.43 12.61 -1.78
CA LYS A 119 3.31 13.12 -2.82
C LYS A 119 4.61 12.30 -2.84
N VAL A 120 5.05 11.94 -4.03
CA VAL A 120 6.40 11.42 -4.25
C VAL A 120 7.30 12.59 -4.62
N GLU A 121 8.29 12.83 -3.78
CA GLU A 121 9.24 13.90 -3.95
C GLU A 121 10.54 13.36 -4.54
N CYS A 122 11.34 14.27 -5.07
CA CYS A 122 12.60 13.98 -5.73
C CYS A 122 13.63 14.98 -5.18
N GLU A 123 14.74 14.48 -4.68
CA GLU A 123 15.84 15.27 -4.12
C GLU A 123 17.18 14.83 -4.70
N GLY A 124 18.08 15.80 -4.89
CA GLY A 124 19.45 15.57 -5.32
C GLY A 124 19.74 16.04 -6.75
N PHE A 125 20.94 16.58 -6.95
CA PHE A 125 21.43 17.04 -8.26
C PHE A 125 22.27 15.97 -8.99
N PHE A 126 23.09 15.22 -8.25
CA PHE A 126 23.97 14.17 -8.80
C PHE A 126 23.51 12.75 -8.50
N ARG A 127 22.80 12.54 -7.39
CA ARG A 127 22.17 11.27 -7.02
C ARG A 127 20.72 11.54 -6.73
N VAL A 128 19.88 11.25 -7.72
CA VAL A 128 18.45 11.45 -7.61
C VAL A 128 17.89 10.40 -6.66
N SER A 129 17.32 10.84 -5.57
CA SER A 129 16.56 10.01 -4.65
C SER A 129 15.11 10.42 -4.67
N HIS A 130 14.21 9.45 -4.48
CA HIS A 130 12.79 9.71 -4.43
C HIS A 130 12.24 9.28 -3.09
N HIS A 131 11.45 10.11 -2.44
CA HIS A 131 10.89 9.79 -1.13
C HIS A 131 9.40 10.05 -1.08
N PHE A 132 8.74 9.31 -0.20
CA PHE A 132 7.35 9.54 0.15
C PHE A 132 7.15 9.32 1.64
N SER A 133 6.06 9.88 2.16
CA SER A 133 5.62 9.65 3.53
C SER A 133 4.31 8.88 3.50
N LEU A 134 4.07 8.01 4.47
CA LEU A 134 2.82 7.26 4.57
C LEU A 134 2.45 7.08 6.03
N TYR A 135 1.19 7.33 6.38
CA TYR A 135 0.67 6.96 7.69
C TYR A 135 0.38 5.46 7.73
N LEU A 136 1.07 4.73 8.60
CA LEU A 136 0.91 3.29 8.73
C LEU A 136 0.00 2.96 9.93
N ASN A 137 -1.08 2.24 9.67
CA ASN A 137 -2.03 1.85 10.71
C ASN A 137 -1.42 0.88 11.75
N SER A 138 -0.46 0.04 11.34
CA SER A 138 0.22 -0.91 12.22
C SER A 138 1.00 -0.23 13.33
N VAL A 139 1.66 0.88 13.01
CA VAL A 139 2.50 1.61 13.96
C VAL A 139 1.88 2.92 14.46
N ARG A 140 0.73 3.34 13.90
CA ARG A 140 -0.03 4.55 14.27
C ARG A 140 0.78 5.85 14.16
N TYR A 141 1.75 5.89 13.27
CA TYR A 141 2.50 7.11 12.95
C TYR A 141 2.87 7.19 11.46
N ARG A 142 3.29 8.39 11.05
CA ARG A 142 3.77 8.66 9.70
C ARG A 142 5.22 8.22 9.55
N GLU A 143 5.46 7.37 8.57
CA GLU A 143 6.77 6.89 8.19
C GLU A 143 7.28 7.56 6.92
N HIS A 144 8.60 7.60 6.77
CA HIS A 144 9.27 8.13 5.59
C HIS A 144 10.08 7.04 4.92
N PHE A 145 9.94 6.94 3.60
CA PHE A 145 10.62 5.94 2.79
C PHE A 145 11.36 6.61 1.64
N GLN A 146 12.53 6.09 1.30
CA GLN A 146 13.36 6.60 0.22
C GLN A 146 13.77 5.49 -0.74
N TRP A 147 13.46 5.69 -2.02
CA TRP A 147 14.04 4.95 -3.12
C TRP A 147 15.44 5.48 -3.40
N SER A 148 16.41 4.58 -3.34
CA SER A 148 17.80 4.85 -3.74
C SER A 148 18.28 3.79 -4.73
N GLU A 149 19.29 4.14 -5.53
CA GLU A 149 19.96 3.16 -6.38
C GLU A 149 20.53 2.00 -5.55
N CYS A 150 20.54 0.82 -6.16
CA CYS A 150 21.04 -0.42 -5.55
C CYS A 150 21.99 -1.10 -6.54
N SER A 151 23.19 -1.40 -6.06
CA SER A 151 24.23 -2.02 -6.88
C SER A 151 23.95 -3.51 -7.14
N HIS A 152 24.61 -4.07 -8.17
CA HIS A 152 24.52 -5.51 -8.45
C HIS A 152 24.87 -6.38 -7.24
N ALA A 153 25.94 -6.02 -6.52
CA ALA A 153 26.42 -6.77 -5.36
C ALA A 153 25.38 -6.79 -4.23
N GLU A 154 24.75 -5.65 -3.95
CA GLU A 154 23.66 -5.55 -2.98
C GLU A 154 22.46 -6.40 -3.41
N LEU A 155 22.01 -6.28 -4.66
CA LEU A 155 20.89 -7.08 -5.19
C LEU A 155 21.16 -8.58 -5.17
N LYS A 156 22.42 -9.00 -5.32
CA LYS A 156 22.85 -10.39 -5.16
C LYS A 156 22.77 -10.82 -3.69
N GLY A 157 23.17 -9.96 -2.75
CA GLY A 157 22.97 -10.16 -1.32
C GLY A 157 21.50 -10.36 -0.94
N PHE A 158 20.59 -9.67 -1.64
CA PHE A 158 19.14 -9.87 -1.49
C PHE A 158 18.56 -11.02 -2.34
N GLY A 159 19.39 -11.82 -3.03
CA GLY A 159 18.94 -12.99 -3.78
C GLY A 159 18.08 -12.70 -5.02
N ILE A 160 18.13 -11.48 -5.57
CA ILE A 160 17.40 -11.09 -6.80
C ILE A 160 18.27 -11.23 -8.06
N GLY A 161 19.59 -11.07 -7.96
CA GLY A 161 20.56 -11.48 -8.99
C GLY A 161 20.52 -10.74 -10.34
N HIS A 162 20.46 -9.40 -10.33
CA HIS A 162 20.34 -8.57 -11.54
C HIS A 162 21.31 -7.38 -11.55
N SER A 163 21.60 -6.81 -12.73
CA SER A 163 22.70 -5.86 -12.95
C SER A 163 22.57 -4.51 -12.23
N SER A 164 21.36 -4.00 -12.05
CA SER A 164 21.08 -2.75 -11.36
C SER A 164 19.62 -2.68 -10.91
N GLY A 165 19.33 -1.79 -9.98
CA GLY A 165 17.99 -1.66 -9.45
C GLY A 165 17.86 -0.55 -8.42
N MET A 166 16.78 -0.63 -7.66
CA MET A 166 16.43 0.32 -6.62
C MET A 166 16.17 -0.43 -5.32
N LYS A 167 16.44 0.21 -4.19
CA LYS A 167 16.04 -0.26 -2.86
C LYS A 167 15.18 0.82 -2.20
N LEU A 168 14.17 0.39 -1.46
CA LEU A 168 13.35 1.26 -0.62
C LEU A 168 13.84 1.13 0.81
N VAL A 169 14.26 2.25 1.38
CA VAL A 169 14.80 2.32 2.74
C VAL A 169 13.79 3.00 3.64
N ARG A 170 13.53 2.42 4.80
CA ARG A 170 12.80 3.06 5.90
C ARG A 170 13.73 4.07 6.58
N MET A 171 13.48 5.36 6.41
CA MET A 171 14.43 6.41 6.78
C MET A 171 14.75 6.44 8.28
N LYS A 172 13.79 6.04 9.11
CA LYS A 172 13.95 6.04 10.57
C LYS A 172 14.91 4.96 11.07
N THR A 173 14.89 3.78 10.47
CA THR A 173 15.65 2.61 10.93
C THR A 173 16.86 2.30 10.05
N GLY A 174 16.87 2.81 8.81
CA GLY A 174 17.86 2.45 7.79
C GLY A 174 17.62 1.08 7.15
N GLU A 175 16.52 0.41 7.50
CA GLU A 175 16.20 -0.92 6.99
C GLU A 175 15.76 -0.88 5.52
N VAL A 176 16.25 -1.85 4.74
CA VAL A 176 15.78 -2.05 3.38
C VAL A 176 14.52 -2.90 3.43
N VAL A 177 13.41 -2.32 3.00
CA VAL A 177 12.08 -2.94 3.10
C VAL A 177 11.59 -3.49 1.76
N VAL A 178 12.08 -2.94 0.65
CA VAL A 178 11.79 -3.40 -0.70
C VAL A 178 13.04 -3.33 -1.55
N VAL A 179 13.20 -4.30 -2.45
CA VAL A 179 14.19 -4.25 -3.52
C VAL A 179 13.53 -4.46 -4.85
N TYR A 180 13.97 -3.71 -5.85
CA TYR A 180 13.57 -3.84 -7.24
C TYR A 180 14.80 -3.99 -8.11
N ALA A 181 14.75 -4.92 -9.05
CA ALA A 181 15.76 -5.08 -10.08
C ALA A 181 15.18 -4.86 -11.46
N LYS A 182 15.92 -4.10 -12.27
CA LYS A 182 15.63 -3.93 -13.69
C LYS A 182 16.08 -5.17 -14.47
N VAL A 183 15.25 -5.58 -15.43
CA VAL A 183 15.57 -6.66 -16.36
C VAL A 183 15.76 -6.05 -17.75
N SER A 184 16.98 -6.11 -18.29
CA SER A 184 17.33 -5.46 -19.57
C SER A 184 17.23 -6.37 -20.79
N CYS A 185 17.24 -7.70 -20.62
CA CYS A 185 17.38 -8.65 -21.73
C CYS A 185 16.11 -9.47 -22.03
N ALA A 186 14.94 -9.04 -21.54
CA ALA A 186 13.68 -9.76 -21.74
C ALA A 186 12.68 -8.94 -22.55
N VAL A 187 11.99 -9.58 -23.50
CA VAL A 187 11.02 -8.93 -24.39
C VAL A 187 9.82 -8.35 -23.64
N LYS A 188 9.36 -9.04 -22.57
CA LYS A 188 8.16 -8.67 -21.82
C LYS A 188 8.43 -8.31 -20.37
N LYS A 189 9.38 -8.99 -19.71
CA LYS A 189 9.68 -8.76 -18.30
C LYS A 189 10.58 -7.53 -18.17
N ILE A 190 10.10 -6.50 -17.49
CA ILE A 190 10.84 -5.24 -17.32
C ILE A 190 11.53 -5.15 -15.95
N GLY A 191 11.09 -5.94 -14.98
CA GLY A 191 11.65 -5.91 -13.64
C GLY A 191 11.16 -6.99 -12.71
N LYS A 192 11.71 -6.99 -11.51
CA LYS A 192 11.42 -7.92 -10.42
C LYS A 192 11.47 -7.17 -9.09
N MET A 193 10.45 -7.32 -8.25
CA MET A 193 10.41 -6.74 -6.90
C MET A 193 10.31 -7.84 -5.86
N ARG A 194 10.94 -7.60 -4.70
CA ARG A 194 10.78 -8.40 -3.50
C ARG A 194 10.54 -7.49 -2.30
N PHE A 195 9.52 -7.80 -1.52
CA PHE A 195 9.30 -7.25 -0.19
C PHE A 195 10.15 -8.03 0.80
N LEU A 196 10.97 -7.32 1.58
CA LEU A 196 11.83 -7.90 2.61
C LEU A 196 11.15 -7.86 3.99
N GLU A 197 10.32 -6.85 4.23
CA GLU A 197 9.49 -6.73 5.42
C GLU A 197 8.02 -6.87 5.05
N VAL A 198 7.31 -7.81 5.69
CA VAL A 198 5.93 -8.17 5.31
C VAL A 198 4.89 -7.43 6.17
N GLU A 199 5.30 -6.79 7.27
CA GLU A 199 4.38 -6.30 8.32
C GLU A 199 4.03 -4.80 8.24
N LEU A 200 4.44 -4.10 7.18
CA LEU A 200 4.10 -2.68 6.97
C LEU A 200 2.69 -2.45 6.40
N GLY A 201 1.96 -3.53 6.10
CA GLY A 201 0.56 -3.49 5.65
C GLY A 201 0.37 -3.29 4.15
N ASN A 202 -0.89 -3.46 3.70
CA ASN A 202 -1.24 -3.44 2.28
C ASN A 202 -1.08 -2.03 1.68
N GLU A 203 -1.38 -0.99 2.45
CA GLU A 203 -1.22 0.41 2.03
C GLU A 203 0.22 0.73 1.65
N PHE A 204 1.17 0.25 2.47
CA PHE A 204 2.60 0.35 2.17
C PHE A 204 2.96 -0.39 0.89
N GLN A 205 2.52 -1.64 0.73
CA GLN A 205 2.85 -2.44 -0.45
C GLN A 205 2.34 -1.78 -1.74
N VAL A 206 1.11 -1.24 -1.72
CA VAL A 206 0.55 -0.48 -2.84
C VAL A 206 1.37 0.78 -3.12
N MET A 207 1.70 1.54 -2.08
CA MET A 207 2.46 2.78 -2.20
C MET A 207 3.88 2.52 -2.75
N ALA A 208 4.54 1.47 -2.30
CA ALA A 208 5.86 1.06 -2.79
C ALA A 208 5.82 0.72 -4.29
N VAL A 209 4.84 -0.09 -4.72
CA VAL A 209 4.69 -0.45 -6.15
C VAL A 209 4.37 0.77 -7.00
N MET A 210 3.43 1.61 -6.57
CA MET A 210 3.02 2.78 -7.32
C MET A 210 4.10 3.84 -7.42
N SER A 211 4.81 4.11 -6.32
CA SER A 211 5.92 5.07 -6.32
C SER A 211 7.05 4.60 -7.23
N LEU A 212 7.38 3.31 -7.24
CA LEU A 212 8.38 2.76 -8.14
C LEU A 212 8.01 2.98 -9.61
N ILE A 213 6.78 2.65 -10.01
CA ILE A 213 6.37 2.82 -11.41
C ILE A 213 6.22 4.29 -11.79
N ALA A 214 5.87 5.17 -10.85
CA ALA A 214 5.74 6.59 -11.12
C ALA A 214 7.09 7.32 -11.33
N ILE A 215 8.21 6.74 -10.87
CA ILE A 215 9.56 7.30 -11.05
C ILE A 215 10.31 6.74 -12.27
N PHE A 216 9.78 5.70 -12.92
CA PHE A 216 10.32 5.10 -14.16
C PHE A 216 9.60 5.59 -15.41
#